data_AF-A0A0E9SS19-F1
#
_entry.id   AF-A0A0E9SS19-F1
#
_cell.length_a   1.000
_cell.length_b   1.000
_cell.length_c   1.000
_cell.angle_alpha   90.00
_cell.angle_beta   90.00
_cell.angle_gamma   90.00
#
_symmetry.space_group_name_H-M   'P 1'
#
loop_
_entity.id
_entity.type
_entity.pdbx_description
1 polymer ?
#
loop_
_entity_poly.entity_id
_entity_poly.type
_entity_poly.pdbx_seq_one_letter_code
_entity_poly.pdbx_strand_id
1 'polypeptide(L)' 'MAVDVKSRTKRYEKLDFLGEGQFATVYKARDKTTNTIVAIKRIKSRPPDRGQGWHQQDSPT' A
#
# COMPACT_ATOMS: atom_id res chain seq x y z
N MET A 1 16.24 2.31 -14.75
CA MET A 1 15.27 1.20 -14.86
C MET A 1 14.27 1.33 -13.72
N ALA A 2 13.04 1.77 -13.98
CA ALA A 2 11.99 1.72 -12.98
C ALA A 2 11.63 0.25 -12.76
N VAL A 3 12.00 -0.29 -11.60
CA VAL A 3 11.61 -1.66 -11.21
C VAL A 3 10.10 -1.70 -11.14
N ASP A 4 9.47 -2.32 -12.14
CA ASP A 4 8.02 -2.46 -12.21
C ASP A 4 7.54 -3.21 -10.95
N VAL A 5 6.97 -2.48 -10.00
CA VAL A 5 6.42 -3.01 -8.75
C VAL A 5 5.30 -4.01 -9.01
N LYS A 6 4.61 -3.93 -10.16
CA LYS A 6 3.58 -4.89 -10.56
C LYS A 6 4.16 -6.31 -10.75
N SER A 7 5.40 -6.45 -11.19
CA SER A 7 6.07 -7.76 -11.34
C SER A 7 6.27 -8.48 -10.00
N ARG A 8 6.56 -7.75 -8.91
CA ARG A 8 6.75 -8.34 -7.57
C ARG A 8 5.46 -8.90 -6.98
N THR A 9 4.31 -8.32 -7.32
CA THR A 9 2.99 -8.80 -6.89
C THR A 9 2.69 -10.22 -7.40
N LYS A 10 3.31 -10.66 -8.51
CA LYS A 10 3.13 -12.04 -9.00
C LYS A 10 3.82 -13.10 -8.15
N ARG A 11 4.84 -12.78 -7.34
CA ARG A 11 5.60 -13.78 -6.55
C ARG A 11 4.88 -14.21 -5.28
N TYR A 12 4.19 -13.28 -4.62
CA TYR A 12 3.56 -13.53 -3.33
C TYR A 12 2.05 -13.69 -3.49
N GLU A 13 1.53 -14.79 -2.98
CA GLU A 13 0.10 -15.05 -2.87
C GLU A 13 -0.39 -14.54 -1.52
N LYS A 14 -1.26 -13.53 -1.51
CA LYS A 14 -1.88 -13.04 -0.27
C LYS A 14 -2.86 -14.10 0.24
N LEU A 15 -2.70 -14.50 1.50
CA LEU A 15 -3.51 -15.52 2.16
C LEU A 15 -4.53 -14.91 3.12
N ASP A 16 -4.05 -14.10 4.07
CA ASP A 16 -4.90 -13.63 5.17
C ASP A 16 -4.49 -12.23 5.63
N PHE A 17 -5.39 -11.56 6.34
CA PHE A 17 -5.11 -10.31 7.04
C PHE A 17 -4.55 -10.59 8.43
N LEU A 18 -3.47 -9.88 8.79
CA LEU A 18 -2.85 -10.02 10.11
C LEU A 18 -3.10 -8.81 11.01
N GLY A 19 -3.24 -7.61 10.44
CA GLY A 19 -3.48 -6.41 11.24
C GLY A 19 -3.28 -5.11 10.48
N GLU A 20 -3.80 -4.03 11.08
CA GLU A 20 -3.70 -2.68 10.55
C GLU A 20 -3.17 -1.73 11.63
N GLY A 21 -2.12 -0.98 11.29
CA GLY A 21 -1.56 0.06 12.14
C GLY A 21 -1.62 1.44 11.48
N GLN A 22 -1.17 2.46 12.23
CA GLN A 22 -1.15 3.85 11.77
C GLN A 22 -0.40 4.04 10.44
N PHE A 23 0.66 3.27 10.24
CA PHE A 23 1.62 3.46 9.14
C PHE A 23 1.51 2.39 8.05
N ALA A 24 0.85 1.26 8.30
CA ALA A 24 0.84 0.14 7.37
C ALA A 24 -0.32 -0.83 7.61
N THR A 25 -0.62 -1.63 6.59
CA THR A 25 -1.46 -2.83 6.70
C THR A 25 -0.60 -4.07 6.50
N VAL A 26 -0.80 -5.10 7.32
CA VAL A 26 0.00 -6.33 7.30
C VAL A 26 -0.87 -7.51 6.86
N TYR A 27 -0.35 -8.30 5.92
CA TYR A 27 -1.01 -9.51 5.40
C TYR A 27 -0.09 -10.72 5.51
N LYS A 28 -0.67 -11.88 5.77
CA LYS A 28 -0.02 -13.17 5.58
C LYS A 28 0.01 -13.46 4.09
N ALA A 29 1.14 -13.95 3.60
CA ALA A 29 1.30 -14.37 2.22
C ALA A 29 2.16 -15.62 2.11
N ARG A 30 2.03 -16.32 1.00
CA ARG A 30 2.92 -17.42 0.59
C ARG A 30 3.86 -16.90 -0.49
N ASP A 31 5.15 -17.07 -0.28
CA ASP A 31 6.11 -16.94 -1.37
C ASP A 31 6.02 -18.18 -2.26
N LYS A 32 5.61 -18.00 -3.52
CA LYS A 32 5.42 -19.12 -4.45
C LYS A 32 6.72 -19.75 -4.95
N THR A 33 7.86 -19.08 -4.75
CA THR A 33 9.17 -19.59 -5.18
C THR A 33 9.83 -20.48 -4.13
N THR A 34 9.78 -20.06 -2.87
CA THR A 34 10.38 -20.79 -1.73
C THR A 34 9.36 -21.62 -0.97
N ASN A 35 8.08 -21.48 -1.29
CA ASN A 35 6.98 -22.12 -0.62
C ASN A 35 6.84 -21.77 0.89
N THR A 36 7.35 -20.61 1.29
CA THR A 36 7.38 -20.19 2.69
C THR A 36 6.26 -19.20 3.02
N ILE A 37 5.80 -19.24 4.27
CA ILE A 37 4.85 -18.26 4.79
C ILE A 37 5.61 -17.00 5.24
N VAL A 38 5.16 -15.85 4.79
CA VAL A 38 5.75 -14.53 5.07
C VAL A 38 4.67 -13.52 5.47
N ALA A 39 5.09 -12.43 6.10
CA ALA A 39 4.24 -11.26 6.34
C ALA A 39 4.63 -10.12 5.37
N ILE A 40 3.63 -9.52 4.72
CA ILE A 40 3.80 -8.38 3.83
C ILE A 40 3.28 -7.13 4.52
N LYS A 41 4.18 -6.16 4.76
CA LYS A 41 3.84 -4.83 5.30
C LYS A 41 3.64 -3.84 4.16
N ARG A 42 2.39 -3.47 3.88
CA ARG A 42 2.04 -2.44 2.90
C ARG A 42 2.02 -1.08 3.58
N ILE A 43 3.01 -0.24 3.29
CA ILE A 43 3.11 1.11 3.84
C ILE A 43 1.97 1.98 3.29
N LYS A 44 1.28 2.69 4.18
CA LYS A 44 0.26 3.68 3.82
C LYS A 44 0.97 4.99 3.52
N SER A 45 0.87 5.50 2.30
CA SER A 45 1.13 6.92 2.07
C SER A 45 -0.10 7.68 2.57
N ARG A 46 -0.05 8.20 3.79
CA ARG A 46 -1.00 9.26 4.12
C ARG A 46 -0.70 10.43 3.15
N PRO A 47 -1.71 10.97 2.44
CA PRO A 47 -1.57 12.34 1.98
C PRO A 47 -1.22 13.20 3.21
N PRO A 48 -0.34 14.21 3.11
CA PRO A 48 -0.23 15.19 4.19
C PRO A 48 -1.65 15.64 4.52
N ASP A 49 -2.00 15.62 5.80
CA ASP A 49 -3.28 16.08 6.33
C ASP A 49 -3.74 17.30 5.53
N ARG A 50 -4.80 17.14 4.71
CA ARG A 50 -5.52 18.27 4.11
C ARG A 50 -6.31 18.94 5.23
N GLY A 51 -5.57 19.56 6.14
CA GLY A 51 -6.06 20.46 7.17
C GLY A 51 -6.26 21.88 6.66
N GLN A 52 -6.39 22.12 5.36
CA GLN A 52 -6.89 23.39 4.81
C GLN A 52 -7.80 23.11 3.62
N GLY A 53 -9.01 23.65 3.70
CA GLY A 53 -10.06 23.49 2.70
C GLY A 53 -9.59 23.95 1.34
N TRP A 54 -9.92 23.17 0.32
CA TRP A 54 -10.03 23.72 -1.02
C TRP A 54 -11.30 24.57 -1.04
N HIS A 55 -11.22 25.78 -0.50
CA HIS A 55 -12.06 26.87 -0.96
C HIS A 55 -11.61 27.13 -2.40
N GLN A 56 -12.27 26.47 -3.34
CA GLN A 56 -12.18 26.81 -4.75
C GLN A 56 -13.05 28.06 -4.93
N GLN A 57 -12.55 29.19 -4.45
CA GLN A 57 -12.94 30.52 -4.88
C GLN A 57 -11.73 31.06 -5.61
N ASP A 58 -11.75 30.96 -6.94
CA ASP A 58 -11.23 32.04 -7.77
C ASP A 58 -12.17 32.19 -8.98
N SER A 59 -12.59 33.44 -9.11
CA SER A 59 -13.72 34.06 -9.80
C SER A 59 -13.77 33.89 -11.32
N PRO A 60 -14.94 34.16 -11.94
CA PRO A 60 -15.09 34.15 -13.38
C PRO A 60 -14.44 35.39 -14.00
N THR A 61 -13.84 35.20 -15.18
CA THR A 61 -13.71 36.23 -16.21
C THR A 61 -14.21 35.65 -17.52
#